data_AF-A0A969KRB1-F1
#
_entry.id   AF-A0A969KRB1-F1
#
_cell.length_a   1.000
_cell.length_b   1.000
_cell.length_c   1.000
_cell.angle_alpha   90.00
_cell.angle_beta   90.00
_cell.angle_gamma   90.00
#
_symmetry.space_group_name_H-M   'P 1'
#
loop_
_entity.id
_entity.type
_entity.pdbx_description
1 polymer ?
#
loop_
_entity_poly.entity_id
_entity_poly.type
_entity_poly.pdbx_seq_one_letter_code
_entity_poly.pdbx_strand_id
1 'polypeptide(L)'
;MPSEGWYKSWWSALETDGTSTPFMRVLRTLRYYDGSFTIQYKDYFAQTKPACFKSQEHSVVVEIEPQLRSFQKTLEKINYSRQQCHTDKALLIYDEMADLEAEGFISQGISLYSTRHLPIHTPANCTLCGNTDCPLQGRADSPVILCRQFCLEAISN
;
A
#
# COMPACT_ATOMS: atom_id res chain seq x y z
N MET A 1 -0.42 -3.23 9.40
CA MET A 1 -0.64 -1.93 10.05
C MET A 1 -1.29 -2.17 11.41
N PRO A 2 -0.73 -1.67 12.53
CA PRO A 2 -1.44 -1.59 13.81
C PRO A 2 -2.88 -1.08 13.65
N SER A 3 -3.85 -1.78 14.24
CA SER A 3 -5.30 -1.53 14.13
C SER A 3 -5.78 -0.20 14.71
N GLU A 4 -4.91 0.48 15.47
CA GLU A 4 -5.24 1.73 16.15
C GLU A 4 -4.55 2.96 15.53
N GLY A 5 -3.68 2.75 14.54
CA GLY A 5 -2.91 3.82 13.91
C GLY A 5 -3.64 4.49 12.74
N TRP A 6 -3.51 5.82 12.64
CA TRP A 6 -3.76 6.55 11.40
C TRP A 6 -2.45 6.71 10.64
N TYR A 7 -2.45 6.35 9.35
CA TYR A 7 -1.28 6.42 8.48
C TYR A 7 -1.49 7.51 7.44
N LYS A 8 -0.50 8.37 7.24
CA LYS A 8 -0.53 9.40 6.20
C LYS A 8 0.34 8.94 5.05
N SER A 9 -0.19 9.04 3.83
CA SER A 9 0.54 8.77 2.60
C SER A 9 0.29 9.90 1.61
N TRP A 10 1.34 10.41 1.00
CA TRP A 10 1.24 11.41 -0.06
C TRP A 10 1.18 10.73 -1.43
N TRP A 11 0.29 11.23 -2.28
CA TRP A 11 0.02 10.70 -3.60
C TRP A 11 -0.07 11.84 -4.61
N SER A 12 0.14 11.50 -5.87
CA SER A 12 0.00 12.42 -7.00
C SER A 12 -1.03 11.82 -7.96
N ALA A 13 -2.12 12.56 -8.20
CA ALA A 13 -3.05 12.25 -9.27
C ALA A 13 -2.49 12.77 -10.59
N LEU A 14 -2.73 12.09 -11.71
CA LEU A 14 -2.53 12.67 -13.05
C LEU A 14 -3.91 12.95 -13.64
N GLU A 15 -4.20 14.20 -13.97
CA GLU A 15 -5.40 14.59 -14.70
C GLU A 15 -5.25 14.31 -16.20
N THR A 16 -6.36 14.33 -16.95
CA THR A 16 -6.38 14.01 -18.39
C THR A 16 -5.61 15.00 -19.25
N ASP A 17 -5.35 16.20 -18.72
CA ASP A 17 -4.52 17.24 -19.32
C ASP A 17 -3.02 17.09 -18.98
N GLY A 18 -2.66 16.07 -18.18
CA GLY A 18 -1.29 15.82 -17.72
C GLY A 18 -0.91 16.60 -16.45
N THR A 19 -1.81 17.41 -15.89
CA THR A 19 -1.56 18.14 -14.63
C THR A 19 -1.54 17.16 -13.46
N SER A 20 -0.62 17.36 -12.51
CA SER A 20 -0.56 16.54 -11.30
C SER A 20 -0.98 17.29 -10.05
N THR A 21 -2.03 16.80 -9.40
CA THR A 21 -2.53 17.35 -8.13
C THR A 21 -2.06 16.46 -6.97
N PRO A 22 -1.17 16.95 -6.09
CA PRO A 22 -0.79 16.22 -4.90
C PRO A 22 -1.94 16.17 -3.90
N PHE A 23 -2.12 15.03 -3.25
CA PHE A 23 -3.08 14.85 -2.16
C PHE A 23 -2.51 13.96 -1.06
N MET A 24 -2.90 14.25 0.18
CA MET A 24 -2.60 13.41 1.33
C MET A 24 -3.77 12.48 1.59
N ARG A 25 -3.50 11.18 1.59
CA ARG A 25 -4.44 10.16 2.01
C ARG A 25 -4.13 9.75 3.45
N VAL A 26 -5.12 9.90 4.32
CA VAL A 26 -5.07 9.40 5.70
C VAL A 26 -5.82 8.07 5.73
N LEU A 27 -5.15 6.99 6.11
CA LEU A 27 -5.65 5.62 6.13
C LEU A 27 -5.77 5.13 7.57
N ARG A 28 -6.79 4.31 7.83
CA ARG A 28 -6.92 3.53 9.05
C ARG A 28 -7.42 2.14 8.70
N THR A 29 -6.84 1.13 9.34
CA THR A 29 -7.36 -0.23 9.28
C THR A 29 -8.22 -0.49 10.51
N LEU A 30 -9.46 -0.91 10.32
CA LEU A 30 -10.30 -1.47 11.39
C LEU A 30 -10.32 -2.98 11.24
N ARG A 31 -10.16 -3.69 12.37
CA ARG A 31 -10.24 -5.14 12.44
C ARG A 31 -11.54 -5.53 13.15
N TYR A 32 -12.24 -6.50 12.60
CA TYR A 32 -13.46 -7.04 13.18
C TYR A 32 -13.23 -8.43 13.75
N TYR A 33 -14.16 -8.89 14.60
CA TYR A 33 -14.06 -10.18 15.29
C TYR A 33 -14.17 -11.38 14.36
N ASP A 34 -14.83 -11.23 13.21
CA ASP A 34 -14.94 -12.24 12.15
C ASP A 34 -13.66 -12.40 11.32
N GLY A 35 -12.60 -11.64 11.65
CA GLY A 35 -11.34 -11.64 10.93
C GLY A 35 -11.33 -10.76 9.68
N SER A 36 -12.44 -10.08 9.37
CA SER A 36 -12.47 -9.08 8.30
C SER A 36 -11.74 -7.80 8.71
N PHE A 37 -11.30 -7.06 7.69
CA PHE A 37 -10.67 -5.77 7.85
C PHE A 37 -11.30 -4.76 6.91
N THR A 38 -11.53 -3.54 7.39
CA THR A 38 -11.86 -2.41 6.52
C THR A 38 -10.70 -1.42 6.50
N ILE A 39 -10.38 -0.93 5.30
CA ILE A 39 -9.47 0.20 5.13
C ILE A 39 -10.33 1.44 4.92
N GLN A 40 -10.40 2.26 5.96
CA GLN A 40 -11.00 3.57 5.88
C GLN A 40 -9.95 4.57 5.41
N TYR A 41 -10.34 5.49 4.55
CA TYR A 41 -9.45 6.57 4.15
C TYR A 41 -10.16 7.90 3.98
N LYS A 42 -9.41 8.98 4.13
CA LYS A 42 -9.82 10.34 3.81
C LYS A 42 -8.73 11.04 3.05
N ASP A 43 -9.10 11.66 1.93
CA ASP A 43 -8.18 12.38 1.06
C ASP A 43 -8.27 13.89 1.35
N TYR A 44 -7.10 14.53 1.44
CA TYR A 44 -6.90 15.96 1.60
C TYR A 44 -6.15 16.47 0.38
N PHE A 45 -6.84 17.20 -0.48
CA PHE A 45 -6.28 17.74 -1.71
C PHE A 45 -5.64 19.10 -1.42
N ALA A 46 -4.48 19.39 -2.02
CA ALA A 46 -3.85 20.71 -1.92
C ALA A 46 -4.68 21.80 -2.63
N GLN A 47 -5.51 21.39 -3.59
CA GLN A 47 -6.39 22.22 -4.39
C GLN A 47 -7.79 21.57 -4.47
N THR A 48 -8.59 21.96 -5.45
CA THR A 48 -9.87 21.31 -5.75
C THR A 48 -9.66 19.82 -6.04
N LYS A 49 -10.53 18.97 -5.49
CA LYS A 49 -10.55 17.54 -5.77
C LYS A 49 -10.72 17.29 -7.27
N PRO A 50 -9.80 16.55 -7.93
CA PRO A 50 -9.94 16.22 -9.35
C PRO A 50 -11.22 15.43 -9.63
N ALA A 51 -11.89 15.74 -10.75
CA ALA A 51 -13.17 15.11 -11.12
C ALA A 51 -13.05 13.60 -11.37
N CYS A 52 -11.85 13.11 -11.69
CA CYS A 52 -11.57 11.69 -11.87
C CYS A 52 -11.61 10.88 -10.55
N PHE A 53 -11.57 11.52 -9.37
CA PHE A 53 -11.59 10.83 -8.08
C PHE A 53 -13.00 10.47 -7.64
N LYS A 54 -13.41 9.24 -7.97
CA LYS A 54 -14.66 8.64 -7.50
C LYS A 54 -14.37 7.57 -6.45
N SER A 55 -14.89 7.76 -5.24
CA SER A 55 -14.82 6.72 -4.21
C SER A 55 -15.84 5.64 -4.53
N GLN A 56 -15.40 4.38 -4.48
CA GLN A 56 -16.27 3.22 -4.62
C GLN A 56 -15.97 2.25 -3.48
N GLU A 57 -17.03 1.69 -2.92
CA GLU A 57 -16.92 0.64 -1.92
C GLU A 57 -16.77 -0.71 -2.64
N HIS A 58 -15.75 -1.48 -2.26
CA HIS A 58 -15.45 -2.78 -2.84
C HIS A 58 -14.93 -3.73 -1.75
N SER A 59 -15.49 -4.93 -1.70
CA SER A 59 -14.92 -6.05 -0.95
C SER A 59 -13.89 -6.76 -1.81
N VAL A 60 -12.69 -7.01 -1.27
CA VAL A 60 -11.62 -7.70 -1.96
C VAL A 60 -11.09 -8.80 -1.05
N VAL A 61 -11.03 -10.03 -1.56
CA VAL A 61 -10.35 -11.12 -0.86
C VAL A 61 -8.85 -10.87 -0.94
N VAL A 62 -8.18 -10.78 0.21
CA VAL A 62 -6.72 -10.66 0.27
C VAL A 62 -6.15 -11.93 0.85
N GLU A 63 -5.42 -12.69 0.03
CA GLU A 63 -4.59 -13.79 0.49
C GLU A 63 -3.15 -13.27 0.60
N ILE A 64 -2.55 -13.41 1.77
CA ILE A 64 -1.15 -13.06 2.02
C ILE A 64 -0.38 -14.36 2.14
N GLU A 65 0.72 -14.41 1.40
CA GLU A 65 1.57 -15.57 1.18
C GLU A 65 1.54 -16.62 2.31
N PRO A 66 1.00 -17.80 2.03
CA PRO A 66 1.27 -18.98 2.82
C PRO A 66 2.56 -19.59 2.28
N GLN A 67 3.68 -19.44 3.00
CA GLN A 67 5.02 -19.91 2.62
C GLN A 67 5.16 -21.42 2.22
N LEU A 68 4.06 -22.20 2.18
CA LEU A 68 4.05 -23.66 2.02
C LEU A 68 2.82 -24.24 1.26
N ARG A 69 2.13 -23.50 0.38
CA ARG A 69 0.95 -24.06 -0.36
C ARG A 69 1.12 -24.07 -1.87
N SER A 70 0.71 -25.17 -2.50
CA SER A 70 0.66 -25.32 -3.95
C SER A 70 -0.38 -24.38 -4.58
N PHE A 71 -0.14 -23.98 -5.83
CA PHE A 71 -1.06 -23.19 -6.66
C PHE A 71 -2.54 -23.58 -6.49
N GLN A 72 -2.85 -24.87 -6.65
CA GLN A 72 -4.22 -25.40 -6.56
C GLN A 72 -4.88 -25.06 -5.22
N LYS A 73 -4.19 -25.32 -4.09
CA LYS A 73 -4.76 -25.10 -2.75
C LYS A 73 -5.00 -23.62 -2.47
N THR A 74 -4.11 -22.77 -2.96
CA THR A 74 -4.25 -21.31 -2.84
C THR A 74 -5.44 -20.83 -3.65
N LEU A 75 -5.59 -21.31 -4.89
CA LEU A 75 -6.72 -20.97 -5.75
C LEU A 75 -8.07 -21.45 -5.17
N GLU A 76 -8.13 -22.69 -4.67
CA GLU A 76 -9.32 -23.23 -4.00
C GLU A 76 -9.75 -22.37 -2.80
N LYS A 77 -8.78 -21.97 -1.96
CA LYS A 77 -9.03 -21.09 -0.82
C LYS A 77 -9.55 -19.72 -1.24
N ILE A 78 -8.93 -19.11 -2.25
CA ILE A 78 -9.35 -17.81 -2.79
C ILE A 78 -10.77 -17.89 -3.32
N ASN A 79 -11.08 -18.93 -4.11
CA ASN A 79 -12.41 -19.11 -4.70
C ASN A 79 -13.49 -19.38 -3.64
N TYR A 80 -13.18 -20.19 -2.63
CA TYR A 80 -14.07 -20.37 -1.49
C TYR A 80 -14.35 -19.04 -0.77
N SER A 81 -13.31 -18.24 -0.52
CA SER A 81 -13.44 -16.95 0.16
C SER A 81 -14.23 -15.93 -0.68
N ARG A 82 -14.02 -15.91 -2.00
CA ARG A 82 -14.79 -15.09 -2.96
C ARG A 82 -16.28 -15.39 -2.88
N GLN A 83 -16.65 -16.68 -2.80
CA GLN A 83 -18.04 -17.11 -2.64
C GLN A 83 -18.63 -16.64 -1.30
N GLN A 84 -17.89 -16.78 -0.20
CA GLN A 84 -18.34 -16.34 1.13
C GLN A 84 -18.50 -14.81 1.22
N CYS A 85 -17.62 -14.05 0.58
CA CYS A 85 -17.62 -12.59 0.62
C CYS A 85 -18.43 -11.93 -0.51
N HIS A 86 -19.08 -12.71 -1.37
CA HIS A 86 -19.84 -12.24 -2.54
C HIS A 86 -19.04 -11.24 -3.42
N THR A 87 -17.78 -11.55 -3.69
CA THR A 87 -16.89 -10.72 -4.52
C THR A 87 -16.16 -11.56 -5.57
N ASP A 88 -15.96 -10.99 -6.75
CA ASP A 88 -15.10 -11.52 -7.81
C ASP A 88 -13.64 -11.02 -7.68
N LYS A 89 -13.39 -10.03 -6.83
CA LYS A 89 -12.07 -9.41 -6.67
C LYS A 89 -11.22 -10.18 -5.67
N ALA A 90 -9.98 -10.48 -6.07
CA ALA A 90 -8.99 -11.01 -5.16
C ALA A 90 -7.60 -10.43 -5.44
N LEU A 91 -6.82 -10.31 -4.38
CA LEU A 91 -5.44 -9.90 -4.36
C LEU A 91 -4.63 -11.00 -3.68
N LEU A 92 -3.56 -11.46 -4.34
CA LEU A 92 -2.57 -12.35 -3.77
C LEU A 92 -1.28 -11.57 -3.54
N ILE A 93 -0.92 -11.44 -2.26
CA ILE A 93 0.36 -10.85 -1.84
C ILE A 93 1.35 -12.00 -1.67
N TYR A 94 2.50 -11.94 -2.35
CA TYR A 94 3.50 -13.02 -2.39
C TYR A 94 4.92 -12.46 -2.23
N ASP A 95 5.87 -13.28 -1.81
CA ASP A 95 7.31 -12.97 -1.82
C ASP A 95 7.87 -13.42 -3.16
N GLU A 96 7.78 -14.72 -3.43
CA GLU A 96 8.30 -15.34 -4.66
C GLU A 96 7.25 -16.19 -5.36
N MET A 97 7.25 -16.16 -6.70
CA MET A 97 6.34 -16.96 -7.51
C MET A 97 6.97 -17.25 -8.87
N ALA A 98 6.79 -18.47 -9.37
CA ALA A 98 7.18 -18.80 -10.73
C ALA A 98 6.26 -18.13 -11.75
N ASP A 99 6.80 -17.70 -12.89
CA ASP A 99 6.03 -16.97 -13.92
C ASP A 99 4.77 -17.73 -14.38
N LEU A 100 4.87 -19.05 -14.55
CA LEU A 100 3.73 -19.88 -14.94
C LEU A 100 2.60 -19.87 -13.89
N GLU A 101 2.95 -19.86 -12.61
CA GLU A 101 1.95 -19.76 -11.53
C GLU A 101 1.33 -18.36 -11.51
N ALA A 102 2.13 -17.32 -11.74
CA ALA A 102 1.66 -15.94 -11.82
C ALA A 102 0.65 -15.76 -12.96
N GLU A 103 0.98 -16.24 -14.16
CA GLU A 103 0.05 -16.28 -15.30
C GLU A 103 -1.21 -17.07 -14.97
N GLY A 104 -1.06 -18.20 -14.29
CA GLY A 104 -2.16 -19.01 -13.79
C GLY A 104 -3.13 -18.20 -12.93
N PHE A 105 -2.64 -17.47 -11.94
CA PHE A 105 -3.50 -16.64 -11.08
C PHE A 105 -4.10 -15.44 -11.82
N ILE A 106 -3.31 -14.76 -12.65
CA ILE A 106 -3.77 -13.62 -13.45
C ILE A 106 -4.92 -14.04 -14.37
N SER A 107 -4.82 -15.21 -15.01
CA SER A 107 -5.90 -15.76 -15.86
C SER A 107 -7.22 -16.00 -15.12
N GLN A 108 -7.17 -16.18 -13.80
CA GLN A 108 -8.33 -16.33 -12.91
C GLN A 108 -8.82 -15.00 -12.33
N GLY A 109 -8.37 -13.88 -12.88
CA GLY A 109 -8.73 -12.53 -12.45
C GLY A 109 -8.21 -12.17 -11.06
N ILE A 110 -7.08 -12.75 -10.63
CA ILE A 110 -6.45 -12.47 -9.35
C ILE A 110 -5.32 -11.46 -9.59
N SER A 111 -5.38 -10.33 -8.88
CA SER A 111 -4.30 -9.34 -8.90
C SER A 111 -3.14 -9.83 -8.05
N LEU A 112 -1.91 -9.66 -8.52
CA LEU A 112 -0.70 -10.13 -7.85
C LEU A 112 0.11 -8.95 -7.30
N TYR A 113 0.65 -9.08 -6.10
CA TYR A 113 1.49 -8.06 -5.47
C TYR A 113 2.71 -8.67 -4.77
N SER A 114 3.90 -8.44 -5.31
CA SER A 114 5.15 -8.94 -4.72
C SER A 114 5.62 -8.08 -3.56
N THR A 115 6.09 -8.72 -2.48
CA THR A 115 6.66 -8.08 -1.30
C THR A 115 8.18 -7.94 -1.37
N ARG A 116 8.88 -8.64 -2.29
CA ARG A 116 10.33 -8.48 -2.54
C ARG A 116 10.75 -7.06 -2.86
N HIS A 117 9.84 -6.26 -3.38
CA HIS A 117 10.06 -4.87 -3.76
C HIS A 117 9.25 -3.89 -2.91
N LEU A 118 8.82 -4.30 -1.71
CA LEU A 118 8.39 -3.35 -0.70
C LEU A 118 9.64 -2.80 -0.01
N PRO A 119 10.17 -1.63 -0.40
CA PRO A 119 11.10 -0.94 0.47
C PRO A 119 10.39 -0.73 1.81
N ILE A 120 10.88 -1.38 2.86
CA ILE A 120 10.57 -0.99 4.23
C ILE A 120 11.26 0.36 4.40
N HIS A 121 10.60 1.41 3.93
CA HIS A 121 11.11 2.75 4.04
C HIS A 121 11.09 3.10 5.52
N THR A 122 12.28 3.28 6.10
CA THR A 122 12.40 3.98 7.37
C THR A 122 11.73 5.34 7.20
N PRO A 123 10.75 5.68 8.06
CA PRO A 123 10.11 6.99 7.98
C PRO A 123 11.19 8.06 8.07
N ALA A 124 11.21 8.97 7.11
CA ALA A 124 12.20 10.01 7.05
C ALA A 124 12.02 10.95 8.23
N ASN A 125 13.01 10.99 9.12
CA ASN A 125 13.06 11.97 10.19
C ASN A 125 14.07 13.04 9.81
N CYS A 126 13.59 14.14 9.25
CA CYS A 126 14.47 15.18 8.75
C CYS A 126 15.32 15.85 9.85
N THR A 127 14.99 15.72 11.14
CA THR A 127 15.85 16.17 12.23
C THR A 127 17.08 15.28 12.45
N LEU A 128 17.02 14.02 12.00
CA LEU A 128 18.09 13.03 12.11
C LEU A 128 18.73 12.71 10.75
N CYS A 129 18.41 13.48 9.71
CA CYS A 129 18.91 13.26 8.37
C CYS A 129 20.34 13.80 8.23
N GLY A 130 21.29 12.93 7.89
CA GLY A 130 22.69 13.29 7.66
C GLY A 130 22.97 13.94 6.30
N ASN A 131 21.94 14.12 5.46
CA ASN A 131 22.09 14.80 4.17
C ASN A 131 22.08 16.32 4.39
N THR A 132 23.27 16.93 4.41
CA THR A 132 23.48 18.37 4.64
C THR A 132 22.96 19.26 3.52
N ASP A 133 22.82 18.72 2.31
CA ASP A 133 22.29 19.45 1.16
C ASP A 133 20.76 19.40 1.10
N CYS A 134 20.11 18.72 2.04
CA CYS A 134 18.66 18.59 2.08
C CYS A 134 18.02 19.88 2.63
N PRO A 135 17.13 20.55 1.88
CA PRO A 135 16.46 21.79 2.34
C PRO A 135 15.51 21.58 3.53
N LEU A 136 15.21 20.31 3.85
CA LEU A 136 14.37 19.92 4.98
C LEU A 136 15.21 19.45 6.19
N GLN A 137 16.54 19.39 6.10
CA GLN A 137 17.41 18.98 7.21
C GLN A 137 17.14 19.82 8.47
N GLY A 138 17.02 19.16 9.62
CA GLY A 138 16.75 19.80 10.92
C GLY A 138 15.28 20.15 11.17
N ARG A 139 14.38 19.98 10.18
CA ARG A 139 12.95 20.32 10.34
C ARG A 139 12.14 19.18 10.93
N ALA A 140 11.54 19.41 12.10
CA ALA A 140 10.68 18.46 12.80
C ALA A 140 9.28 18.33 12.16
N ASP A 141 8.85 19.34 11.42
CA ASP A 141 7.56 19.43 10.75
C ASP A 141 7.59 18.97 9.28
N SER A 142 8.61 18.21 8.88
CA SER A 142 8.72 17.70 7.52
C SER A 142 7.47 16.91 7.11
N PRO A 143 6.79 17.30 6.01
CA PRO A 143 5.61 16.59 5.56
C PRO A 143 5.96 15.22 4.94
N VAL A 144 7.26 14.95 4.70
CA VAL A 144 7.75 13.81 3.92
C VAL A 144 8.05 12.63 4.84
N ILE A 145 7.13 11.68 4.94
CA ILE A 145 7.34 10.41 5.66
C ILE A 145 8.26 9.47 4.86
N LEU A 146 8.38 9.66 3.54
CA LEU A 146 9.16 8.81 2.65
C LEU A 146 10.15 9.67 1.87
N CYS A 147 11.43 9.66 2.24
CA CYS A 147 12.47 10.41 1.52
C CYS A 147 13.48 9.44 0.91
N ARG A 148 13.65 9.51 -0.42
CA ARG A 148 14.56 8.65 -1.19
C ARG A 148 16.05 8.96 -0.95
N GLN A 149 16.34 10.13 -0.38
CA GLN A 149 17.68 10.58 -0.02
C GLN A 149 17.87 10.61 1.51
N PHE A 150 16.93 10.03 2.27
CA PHE A 150 17.07 9.96 3.71
C PHE A 150 18.22 9.03 4.05
N CYS A 151 19.20 9.58 4.75
CA CYS A 151 20.35 8.86 5.24
C CYS A 151 20.47 9.14 6.74
N LEU A 152 20.65 8.09 7.54
CA LEU A 152 21.02 8.24 8.93
C LEU A 152 22.50 8.59 8.98
N GLU A 153 22.89 9.57 9.80
CA GLU A 153 24.31 9.73 10.13
C GLU A 153 24.80 8.39 10.69
N ALA A 154 25.66 7.70 9.95
CA ALA A 154 26.37 6.56 10.49
C ALA A 154 27.20 7.10 11.66
N ILE A 155 26.88 6.68 12.88
CA ILE A 155 27.66 6.98 14.07
C ILE A 155 29.05 6.40 13.81
N SER A 156 29.93 7.23 13.28
CA SER A 156 31.35 6.96 13.13
C SER A 156 31.97 7.41 14.43
N ASN A 157 32.37 6.44 15.26
CA ASN A 157 33.34 6.65 16.33
C ASN A 157 34.67 7.10 15.74
#